data_AF-A0A8S4P704-F1
#
_entry.id   AF-A0A8S4P704-F1
#
_cell.length_a   1.000
_cell.length_b   1.000
_cell.length_c   1.000
_cell.angle_alpha   90.00
_cell.angle_beta   90.00
_cell.angle_gamma   90.00
#
_symmetry.space_group_name_H-M   'P 1'
#
loop_
_entity.id
_entity.type
_entity.pdbx_description
1 polymer ?
#
loop_
_entity_poly.entity_id
_entity_poly.type
_entity_poly.pdbx_seq_one_letter_code
_entity_poly.pdbx_strand_id
1 'polypeptide(L)'
;MGLLDQKLALHWVKENIARFGGDPERITIFGESAGAASVTIQAFSPQNKGLFQRVIAQSGSLLSSWAFNLGDSGPSVKDMGENIHVGCTNSSMSDLVECLRGVDANQLFSASESVVQYTNFGVRWLPVVDGEFITEAPAKLDEAKGQQYMLINLNGRNKNEYLL
;
A
#
# COMPACT_ATOMS: atom_id res chain seq x y z
N MET A 1 -7.22 0.45 -0.59
CA MET A 1 -7.85 -0.32 0.51
C MET A 1 -6.83 -0.86 1.51
N GLY A 2 -5.87 -1.72 1.14
CA GLY A 2 -4.96 -2.34 2.12
C GLY A 2 -4.21 -1.38 3.07
N LEU A 3 -3.81 -0.20 2.60
CA LEU A 3 -3.20 0.83 3.48
C LEU A 3 -4.18 1.42 4.51
N LEU A 4 -5.47 1.51 4.16
CA LEU A 4 -6.51 1.96 5.09
C LEU A 4 -6.79 0.89 6.15
N ASP A 5 -6.70 -0.39 5.79
CA ASP A 5 -6.83 -1.49 6.75
C ASP A 5 -5.68 -1.46 7.76
N GLN A 6 -4.46 -1.21 7.29
CA GLN A 6 -3.30 -0.97 8.17
C GLN A 6 -3.53 0.24 9.09
N LYS A 7 -4.03 1.37 8.56
CA LYS A 7 -4.38 2.55 9.38
C LYS A 7 -5.40 2.17 10.46
N LEU A 8 -6.45 1.43 10.11
CA LEU A 8 -7.46 0.99 11.07
C LEU A 8 -6.84 0.14 12.18
N ALA A 9 -5.94 -0.79 11.84
CA ALA A 9 -5.21 -1.58 12.82
C ALA A 9 -4.33 -0.69 13.73
N LEU A 10 -3.66 0.32 13.18
CA LEU A 10 -2.85 1.27 13.95
C LEU A 10 -3.69 2.10 14.93
N HIS A 11 -4.87 2.56 14.50
CA HIS A 11 -5.83 3.20 15.40
C HIS A 11 -6.24 2.26 16.54
N TRP A 12 -6.59 1.02 16.22
CA TRP A 12 -6.98 0.05 17.23
C TRP A 12 -5.84 -0.19 18.23
N VAL A 13 -4.60 -0.32 17.77
CA VAL A 13 -3.43 -0.46 18.66
C VAL A 13 -3.29 0.77 19.54
N LYS A 14 -3.31 1.99 18.98
CA LYS A 14 -3.19 3.24 19.75
C LYS A 14 -4.25 3.35 20.85
N GLU A 15 -5.48 2.92 20.58
CA GLU A 15 -6.60 3.00 21.53
C GLU A 15 -6.57 1.90 22.61
N ASN A 16 -6.01 0.73 22.29
CA ASN A 16 -6.19 -0.47 23.13
C ASN A 16 -4.90 -0.97 23.79
N ILE A 17 -3.71 -0.63 23.27
CA ILE A 17 -2.45 -1.27 23.69
C ILE A 17 -2.12 -1.05 25.17
N ALA A 18 -2.61 0.03 25.79
CA ALA A 18 -2.49 0.29 27.22
C ALA A 18 -3.07 -0.85 28.08
N ARG A 19 -4.16 -1.48 27.63
CA ARG A 19 -4.79 -2.62 28.33
C ARG A 19 -3.95 -3.89 28.29
N PHE A 20 -3.00 -3.96 27.37
CA PHE A 20 -2.04 -5.05 27.22
C PHE A 20 -0.67 -4.72 27.85
N GLY A 21 -0.57 -3.60 28.58
CA GLY A 21 0.66 -3.15 29.22
C GLY A 21 1.64 -2.43 28.28
N GLY A 22 1.24 -2.15 27.04
CA GLY A 22 2.05 -1.33 26.14
C GLY A 22 1.81 0.17 26.34
N ASP A 23 2.70 0.99 25.79
CA ASP A 23 2.63 2.44 25.90
C ASP A 23 2.13 3.05 24.57
N PRO A 24 0.92 3.64 24.53
CA PRO A 24 0.37 4.22 23.31
C PRO A 24 1.19 5.42 22.80
N GLU A 25 2.03 6.03 23.63
CA GLU A 25 2.92 7.15 23.25
C GLU A 25 4.32 6.69 22.79
N ARG A 26 4.57 5.37 22.74
CA ARG A 26 5.85 4.79 22.29
C ARG A 26 5.67 3.66 21.26
N ILE A 27 4.73 3.81 20.36
CA ILE A 27 4.49 2.88 19.25
C ILE A 27 5.57 3.05 18.17
N THR A 28 6.16 1.93 17.77
CA THR A 28 7.07 1.83 16.61
C THR A 28 6.44 0.90 15.59
N ILE A 29 6.25 1.36 14.36
CA ILE A 29 5.83 0.49 13.26
C ILE A 29 7.05 0.01 12.48
N PHE A 30 6.97 -1.22 11.99
CA PHE A 30 8.06 -1.90 11.32
C PHE A 30 7.54 -2.59 10.06
N GLY A 31 8.32 -2.58 8.99
CA GLY A 31 8.03 -3.36 7.79
C GLY A 31 9.25 -3.70 6.95
N GLU A 32 9.16 -4.81 6.23
CA GLU A 32 10.14 -5.32 5.27
C GLU A 32 9.50 -5.37 3.87
N SER A 33 10.27 -5.11 2.80
CA SER A 33 9.79 -5.14 1.40
C SER A 33 8.54 -4.27 1.19
N ALA A 34 7.41 -4.84 0.74
CA ALA A 34 6.12 -4.15 0.63
C ALA A 34 5.63 -3.58 1.97
N GLY A 35 5.99 -4.21 3.09
CA GLY A 35 5.79 -3.68 4.43
C GLY A 35 6.63 -2.43 4.69
N ALA A 36 7.87 -2.38 4.21
CA ALA A 36 8.73 -1.20 4.35
C ALA A 36 8.20 -0.01 3.54
N ALA A 37 7.73 -0.27 2.31
CA ALA A 37 6.97 0.71 1.54
C ALA A 37 5.71 1.16 2.29
N SER A 38 4.96 0.21 2.85
CA SER A 38 3.75 0.50 3.62
C SER A 38 4.01 1.41 4.82
N VAL A 39 4.92 1.04 5.74
CA VAL A 39 5.15 1.83 6.96
C VAL A 39 5.70 3.22 6.68
N THR A 40 6.44 3.38 5.58
CA THR A 40 6.90 4.70 5.15
C THR A 40 5.78 5.52 4.50
N ILE A 41 4.86 4.91 3.73
CA ILE A 41 3.63 5.58 3.27
C ILE A 41 2.76 5.99 4.47
N GLN A 42 2.58 5.12 5.47
CA GLN A 42 1.82 5.43 6.68
C GLN A 42 2.40 6.67 7.40
N ALA A 43 3.73 6.80 7.44
CA ALA A 43 4.43 7.93 8.06
C ALA A 43 4.17 9.26 7.34
N PHE A 44 4.09 9.23 6.01
CA PHE A 44 3.87 10.45 5.22
C PHE A 44 2.39 10.82 5.06
N SER A 45 1.47 9.90 5.34
CA SER A 45 0.05 10.20 5.32
C SER A 45 -0.33 11.15 6.46
N PRO A 46 -0.89 12.35 6.17
CA PRO A 46 -1.27 13.31 7.21
C PRO A 46 -2.36 12.77 8.14
N GLN A 47 -3.11 11.77 7.68
CA GLN A 47 -4.19 11.15 8.43
C GLN A 47 -3.71 10.30 9.61
N ASN A 48 -2.42 9.97 9.68
CA ASN A 48 -1.84 9.12 10.72
C ASN A 48 -1.05 9.89 11.78
N LYS A 49 -1.12 11.22 11.75
CA LYS A 49 -0.39 12.07 12.70
C LYS A 49 -0.72 11.68 14.15
N GLY A 50 0.31 11.28 14.89
CA GLY A 50 0.19 10.91 16.31
C GLY A 50 -0.21 9.46 16.59
N LEU A 51 -0.40 8.61 15.57
CA LEU A 51 -0.71 7.19 15.77
C LEU A 51 0.50 6.35 16.20
N PHE A 52 1.69 6.73 15.77
CA PHE A 52 2.96 6.10 16.13
C PHE A 52 4.06 7.16 16.25
N GLN A 53 5.24 6.78 16.74
CA GLN A 53 6.34 7.73 16.98
C GLN A 53 7.59 7.38 16.18
N ARG A 54 7.74 6.13 15.77
CA ARG A 54 8.95 5.63 15.09
C ARG A 54 8.60 4.66 13.99
N VAL A 55 9.45 4.62 12.99
CA VAL A 55 9.30 3.75 11.82
C VAL A 55 10.62 3.06 11.55
N ILE A 56 10.55 1.76 11.31
CA ILE A 56 11.67 0.95 10.82
C ILE A 56 11.26 0.38 9.46
N ALA A 57 12.06 0.66 8.44
CA ALA A 57 11.83 0.21 7.08
C ALA A 57 13.05 -0.59 6.61
N GLN A 58 12.83 -1.83 6.15
CA GLN A 58 13.88 -2.73 5.67
C GLN A 58 13.63 -3.15 4.22
N SER A 59 14.66 -3.09 3.37
CA SER A 59 14.57 -3.59 1.99
C SER A 59 13.46 -2.97 1.13
N GLY A 60 13.04 -1.73 1.46
CA GLY A 60 12.00 -1.02 0.73
C GLY A 60 11.70 0.35 1.33
N SER A 61 11.02 1.19 0.57
CA SER A 61 10.53 2.48 1.04
C SER A 61 9.45 3.02 0.10
N LEU A 62 8.80 4.11 0.51
CA LEU A 62 7.93 4.92 -0.33
C LEU A 62 8.66 5.58 -1.51
N LEU A 63 9.98 5.44 -1.64
CA LEU A 63 10.73 5.92 -2.81
C LEU A 63 11.03 4.78 -3.79
N SER A 64 10.71 3.53 -3.43
CA SER A 64 10.86 2.40 -4.34
C SER A 64 9.97 2.57 -5.57
N SER A 65 10.50 2.31 -6.76
CA SER A 65 9.75 2.40 -8.02
C SER A 65 8.56 1.43 -8.10
N TRP A 66 8.52 0.43 -7.23
CA TRP A 66 7.47 -0.57 -7.10
C TRP A 66 6.51 -0.31 -5.94
N ALA A 67 6.62 0.83 -5.23
CA ALA A 67 5.80 1.10 -4.04
C ALA A 67 4.41 1.71 -4.36
N PHE A 68 4.20 2.28 -5.54
CA PHE A 68 2.91 2.85 -5.98
C PHE A 68 2.80 2.85 -7.51
N ASN A 69 1.56 2.82 -7.98
CA ASN A 69 1.22 3.18 -9.35
C ASN A 69 1.14 4.71 -9.46
N LEU A 70 1.99 5.28 -10.32
CA LEU A 70 1.97 6.71 -10.65
C LEU A 70 0.95 7.05 -11.75
N GLY A 71 0.31 6.05 -12.36
CA GLY A 71 -0.66 6.20 -13.44
C GLY A 71 -2.08 5.81 -13.04
N ASP A 72 -3.01 6.03 -13.97
CA ASP A 72 -4.40 5.60 -13.82
C ASP A 72 -4.49 4.06 -13.74
N SER A 73 -5.15 3.55 -12.71
CA SER A 73 -5.39 2.11 -12.54
C SER A 73 -6.63 1.61 -13.31
N GLY A 74 -7.41 2.53 -13.87
CA GLY A 74 -8.62 2.23 -14.65
C GLY A 74 -8.42 1.21 -15.78
N PRO A 75 -7.35 1.30 -16.60
CA PRO A 75 -7.05 0.28 -17.61
C PRO A 75 -6.86 -1.12 -17.02
N SER A 76 -6.12 -1.25 -15.91
CA SER A 76 -5.91 -2.54 -15.22
C SER A 76 -7.21 -3.15 -14.71
N VAL A 77 -8.15 -2.32 -14.22
CA VAL A 77 -9.48 -2.76 -13.77
C VAL A 77 -10.34 -3.22 -14.95
N LYS A 78 -10.26 -2.54 -16.09
CA LYS A 78 -10.95 -2.94 -17.34
C LYS A 78 -10.40 -4.25 -17.90
N ASP A 79 -9.09 -4.39 -17.99
CA ASP A 79 -8.43 -5.61 -18.48
C ASP A 79 -8.84 -6.84 -17.62
N MET A 80 -8.94 -6.65 -16.30
CA MET A 80 -9.45 -7.68 -15.39
C MET A 80 -10.93 -8.01 -15.66
N GLY A 81 -11.77 -6.99 -15.87
CA GLY A 81 -13.21 -7.16 -16.14
C GLY A 81 -13.50 -7.90 -17.44
N GLU A 82 -12.74 -7.58 -18.49
CA GLU A 82 -12.85 -8.21 -19.81
C GLU A 82 -12.29 -9.64 -19.85
N ASN A 83 -11.64 -10.11 -18.76
CA ASN A 83 -11.18 -11.49 -18.66
C ASN A 83 -12.36 -12.46 -18.84
N ILE A 84 -12.16 -13.47 -19.68
CA ILE A 84 -13.19 -14.44 -20.09
C ILE A 84 -13.82 -15.22 -18.92
N HIS A 85 -13.12 -15.33 -17.80
CA HIS A 85 -13.61 -16.01 -16.60
C HIS A 85 -14.45 -15.10 -15.68
N VAL A 86 -14.43 -13.79 -15.92
CA VAL A 86 -15.12 -12.78 -15.13
C VAL A 86 -16.29 -12.18 -15.90
N GLY A 87 -16.10 -11.88 -17.19
CA GLY A 87 -17.19 -11.49 -18.10
C GLY A 87 -17.85 -10.14 -17.75
N CYS A 88 -17.16 -9.29 -16.99
CA CYS A 88 -17.66 -7.95 -16.63
C CYS A 88 -17.37 -6.96 -17.75
N THR A 89 -18.17 -6.99 -18.82
CA THR A 89 -18.03 -6.13 -20.01
C THR A 89 -18.76 -4.78 -19.88
N ASN A 90 -18.84 -4.25 -18.66
CA ASN A 90 -19.67 -3.08 -18.33
C ASN A 90 -19.00 -1.77 -18.80
N SER A 91 -19.80 -0.78 -19.22
CA SER A 91 -19.29 0.46 -19.85
C SER A 91 -18.84 1.54 -18.87
N SER A 92 -19.36 1.55 -17.64
CA SER A 92 -18.97 2.50 -16.59
C SER A 92 -18.08 1.84 -15.52
N MET A 93 -17.21 2.62 -14.87
CA MET A 93 -16.32 2.11 -13.83
C MET A 93 -17.10 1.61 -12.59
N SER A 94 -18.20 2.27 -12.23
CA SER A 94 -19.05 1.85 -11.12
C SER A 94 -19.72 0.50 -11.38
N ASP A 95 -20.25 0.31 -12.59
CA ASP A 95 -20.93 -0.93 -12.96
C ASP A 95 -19.92 -2.08 -13.10
N LEU A 96 -18.71 -1.77 -13.56
CA LEU A 96 -17.60 -2.73 -13.61
C LEU A 96 -17.21 -3.19 -12.20
N VAL A 97 -16.97 -2.27 -11.27
CA VAL A 97 -16.65 -2.61 -9.88
C VAL A 97 -17.77 -3.42 -9.22
N GLU A 98 -19.03 -3.07 -9.49
CA GLU A 98 -20.17 -3.80 -8.93
C GLU A 98 -20.25 -5.23 -9.48
N CYS A 99 -20.00 -5.43 -10.77
CA CYS A 99 -19.89 -6.75 -11.35
C CYS A 99 -18.75 -7.56 -10.71
N LEU A 100 -17.55 -6.97 -10.59
CA LEU A 100 -16.38 -7.62 -9.99
C LEU A 100 -16.60 -8.07 -8.54
N ARG A 101 -17.45 -7.37 -7.77
CA ARG A 101 -17.81 -7.77 -6.39
C ARG A 101 -18.63 -9.05 -6.34
N GLY A 102 -19.36 -9.39 -7.41
CA GLY A 102 -20.16 -10.62 -7.50
C GLY A 102 -19.37 -11.84 -7.97
N VAL A 103 -18.11 -11.67 -8.37
CA VAL A 103 -17.25 -12.74 -8.90
C VAL A 103 -16.66 -13.56 -7.76
N ASP A 104 -16.52 -14.88 -7.97
CA ASP A 104 -15.82 -15.75 -7.02
C ASP A 104 -14.38 -15.29 -6.78
N ALA A 105 -13.90 -15.38 -5.55
CA ALA A 105 -12.58 -14.89 -5.18
C ALA A 105 -11.44 -15.58 -5.96
N ASN A 106 -11.55 -16.88 -6.28
CA ASN A 106 -10.51 -17.58 -7.03
C ASN A 106 -10.53 -17.21 -8.51
N GLN A 107 -11.72 -16.97 -9.07
CA GLN A 107 -11.87 -16.46 -10.44
C GLN A 107 -11.33 -15.04 -10.55
N LEU A 108 -11.64 -14.18 -9.58
CA LEU A 108 -11.13 -12.82 -9.51
C LEU A 108 -9.60 -12.80 -9.37
N PHE A 109 -9.04 -13.66 -8.51
CA PHE A 109 -7.60 -13.80 -8.37
C PHE A 109 -6.94 -14.29 -9.67
N SER A 110 -7.53 -15.28 -10.33
CA SER A 110 -7.02 -15.82 -11.60
C SER A 110 -7.09 -14.77 -12.72
N ALA A 111 -8.16 -13.96 -12.77
CA ALA A 111 -8.28 -12.83 -13.68
C ALA A 111 -7.30 -11.70 -13.33
N SER A 112 -6.94 -11.55 -12.06
CA SER A 112 -5.91 -10.59 -11.65
C SER A 112 -4.55 -10.89 -12.26
N GLU A 113 -4.24 -12.16 -12.52
CA GLU A 113 -2.98 -12.55 -13.15
C GLU A 113 -2.88 -12.12 -14.61
N SER A 114 -4.02 -11.90 -15.29
CA SER A 114 -4.04 -11.42 -16.68
C SER A 114 -3.84 -9.91 -16.83
N VAL A 115 -3.78 -9.16 -15.72
CA VAL A 115 -3.47 -7.72 -15.76
C VAL A 115 -2.02 -7.55 -16.22
N VAL A 116 -1.85 -6.86 -17.35
CA VAL A 116 -0.57 -6.70 -18.06
C VAL A 116 0.34 -5.68 -17.37
N GLN A 117 -0.23 -4.80 -16.55
CA GLN A 117 0.54 -3.82 -15.79
C GLN A 117 1.09 -4.45 -14.50
N TYR A 118 2.39 -4.74 -14.49
CA TYR A 118 3.09 -5.24 -13.31
C TYR A 118 4.43 -4.52 -13.12
N THR A 119 4.86 -4.43 -11.86
CA THR A 119 6.21 -3.95 -11.51
C THR A 119 7.28 -4.94 -11.99
N ASN A 120 8.55 -4.55 -12.01
CA ASN A 120 9.67 -5.47 -12.24
C ASN A 120 9.73 -6.68 -11.26
N PHE A 121 8.89 -6.69 -10.22
CA PHE A 121 8.74 -7.77 -9.24
C PHE A 121 7.44 -8.58 -9.41
N GLY A 122 6.69 -8.40 -10.51
CA GLY A 122 5.44 -9.13 -10.77
C GLY A 122 4.24 -8.65 -9.96
N VAL A 123 4.37 -7.57 -9.17
CA VAL A 123 3.26 -7.00 -8.40
C VAL A 123 2.37 -6.16 -9.32
N ARG A 124 1.07 -6.46 -9.35
CA ARG A 124 0.08 -5.84 -10.24
C ARG A 124 -0.73 -4.74 -9.56
N TRP A 125 -1.19 -5.01 -8.34
CA TRP A 125 -1.99 -4.10 -7.55
C TRP A 125 -1.13 -3.37 -6.53
N LEU A 126 -0.88 -2.10 -6.79
CA LEU A 126 -0.11 -1.22 -5.92
C LEU A 126 -0.99 -0.14 -5.29
N PRO A 127 -0.52 0.49 -4.20
CA PRO A 127 -1.05 1.77 -3.77
C PRO A 127 -1.13 2.79 -4.93
N VAL A 128 -2.16 3.63 -4.91
CA VAL A 128 -2.41 4.69 -5.91
C VAL A 128 -2.37 6.03 -5.21
N VAL A 129 -1.80 7.05 -5.86
CA VAL A 129 -1.85 8.44 -5.38
C VAL A 129 -3.28 8.96 -5.53
N ASP A 130 -4.00 9.05 -4.42
CA ASP A 130 -5.43 9.41 -4.38
C ASP A 130 -5.69 10.88 -3.99
N GLY A 131 -4.67 11.60 -3.56
CA GLY A 131 -4.78 12.99 -3.10
C GLY A 131 -5.30 13.12 -1.66
N GLU A 132 -5.69 12.02 -1.01
CA GLU A 132 -6.25 12.02 0.35
C GLU A 132 -5.37 11.28 1.35
N PHE A 133 -5.13 9.99 1.11
CA PHE A 133 -4.27 9.17 1.96
C PHE A 133 -2.82 9.27 1.51
N ILE A 134 -2.59 9.24 0.20
CA ILE A 134 -1.32 9.54 -0.45
C ILE A 134 -1.52 10.86 -1.22
N THR A 135 -1.11 11.96 -0.61
CA THR A 135 -1.45 13.30 -1.10
C THR A 135 -0.74 13.68 -2.40
N GLU A 136 0.44 13.14 -2.64
CA GLU A 136 1.25 13.45 -3.81
C GLU A 136 2.26 12.33 -4.11
N ALA A 137 2.75 12.31 -5.35
CA ALA A 137 3.79 11.38 -5.76
C ALA A 137 5.12 11.67 -5.02
N PRO A 138 5.93 10.65 -4.72
CA PRO A 138 7.12 10.81 -3.90
C PRO A 138 8.16 11.79 -4.40
N ALA A 139 8.26 11.98 -5.73
CA ALA A 139 9.16 12.97 -6.31
C ALA A 139 8.86 14.42 -5.88
N LYS A 140 7.68 14.67 -5.30
CA LYS A 140 7.23 15.97 -4.81
C LYS A 140 7.09 16.02 -3.28
N LEU A 141 7.24 14.88 -2.60
CA LEU A 141 7.10 14.84 -1.15
C LEU A 141 8.20 15.67 -0.49
N ASP A 142 7.76 16.71 0.21
CA ASP A 142 8.61 17.52 1.06
C ASP A 142 9.19 16.66 2.20
N GLU A 143 10.52 16.55 2.26
CA GLU A 143 11.24 15.81 3.30
C GLU A 143 10.83 16.25 4.71
N ALA A 144 10.42 17.51 4.89
CA ALA A 144 9.96 18.04 6.17
C ALA A 144 8.69 17.33 6.70
N LYS A 145 7.86 16.74 5.83
CA LYS A 145 6.68 15.97 6.25
C LYS A 145 7.05 14.64 6.89
N GLY A 146 8.17 14.02 6.48
CA GLY A 146 8.68 12.78 7.05
C GLY A 146 9.46 12.95 8.36
N GLN A 147 9.92 14.16 8.66
CA GLN A 147 10.75 14.47 9.84
C GLN A 147 10.02 14.33 11.19
N GLN A 148 8.71 14.12 11.21
CA GLN A 148 7.97 13.87 12.46
C GLN A 148 8.25 12.49 13.07
N TYR A 149 8.82 11.56 12.30
CA TYR A 149 9.07 10.21 12.77
C TYR A 149 10.56 9.89 12.72
N MET A 150 11.07 9.26 13.78
CA MET A 150 12.41 8.68 13.74
C MET A 150 12.37 7.51 12.77
N LEU A 151 12.82 7.75 11.53
CA LEU A 151 13.05 6.73 10.52
C LEU A 151 14.39 6.07 10.83
N ILE A 152 14.34 4.93 11.51
CA ILE A 152 15.51 4.05 11.53
C ILE A 152 15.45 3.29 10.22
N ASN A 153 15.97 3.93 9.18
CA ASN A 153 16.31 3.23 7.96
C ASN A 153 17.55 2.39 8.28
N LEU A 154 17.31 1.19 8.81
CA LEU A 154 18.26 0.12 8.64
C LEU A 154 18.29 -0.13 7.13
N ASN A 155 19.15 0.60 6.43
CA ASN A 155 19.57 0.34 5.05
C ASN A 155 20.33 -1.01 4.97
N GLY A 156 19.98 -1.98 5.82
CA GLY A 156 20.18 -3.38 5.55
C GLY A 156 19.27 -3.73 4.39
N ARG A 157 19.79 -3.53 3.18
CA ARG A 157 19.44 -4.42 2.10
C ARG A 157 20.04 -5.79 2.44
N ASN A 158 19.31 -6.86 2.17
CA ASN A 158 19.94 -8.15 2.09
C ASN A 158 21.07 -8.05 1.04
N LYS A 159 22.20 -8.73 1.26
CA LYS A 159 23.35 -8.70 0.34
C LYS A 159 22.94 -9.00 -1.11
N ASN A 160 21.84 -9.73 -1.30
CA ASN A 160 21.34 -10.27 -2.56
C ASN A 160 19.82 -10.06 -2.76
N GLU A 161 19.33 -8.81 -2.79
CA GLU A 161 17.87 -8.50 -2.91
C GLU A 161 17.17 -9.04 -4.16
N TYR A 162 17.92 -9.46 -5.19
CA TYR A 162 17.39 -9.83 -6.50
C TYR A 162 17.74 -11.26 -6.93
N LEU A 163 18.29 -12.07 -6.01
CA LEU A 163 18.53 -13.50 -6.27
C LEU A 163 17.31 -14.28 -5.74
N LEU A 164 16.42 -14.65 -6.66
CA LEU A 164 15.44 -15.71 -6.47
C LEU A 164 16.04 -17.06 -6.89
#